data_AF-A0A2W2MTC0-F1
#
_entry.id   AF-A0A2W2MTC0-F1
#
_cell.length_a   1.000
_cell.length_b   1.000
_cell.length_c   1.000
_cell.angle_alpha   90.00
_cell.angle_beta   90.00
_cell.angle_gamma   90.00
#
_symmetry.space_group_name_H-M   'P 1'
#
loop_
_entity.id
_entity.type
_entity.pdbx_description
1 polymer ?
#
loop_
_entity_poly.entity_id
_entity_poly.type
_entity_poly.pdbx_seq_one_letter_code
_entity_poly.pdbx_strand_id
1 'polypeptide(L)'
;AEFDSLNPDPEQLRVVSALLTGEALAELAAAEDTLRQDADGVFALADGIAADFASFVWLVLQLHASSSAPQGNPIDAMDALFALSQTGNGRHTSRWLTLADKVATVFDTTDPAQAGRWAATGTSLGSARYLDWLAKQLAVLLERHTVDDATGGDRLAEPEEWPLQRTLDFLTEHQVFDRLLDHVPEVTKTWSFKDKETRGTQMNVPIAPALREWISGSTIPDLARSWQPGVADGWALEQAVRNISTAFGHALSWTVGALINLVNTSPALSPGVPRLNTHTAWHIRHGVDTEQALTLLTSGITSRRIAHLLGRDAARLGDRSAGLRQWTAQHHIDGWTQHYGANDYEVQDLLDYVRTPSDPINQLLDNHAATTPLTRLVAGTPDGPVNVARPSERYPTIRVRRDRRRVATVPADRHLDVLAMLDSGLDLDHRLHNGELVTTRRAR
;
A
#
# COMPACT_ATOMS: atom_id res chain seq x y z
N ALA A 1 10.16 42.14 5.24
CA ALA A 1 9.35 41.14 5.96
C ALA A 1 9.10 39.91 5.10
N GLU A 2 8.32 39.99 4.01
CA GLU A 2 8.02 38.80 3.17
C GLU A 2 9.16 38.42 2.20
N PHE A 3 10.03 39.37 1.85
CA PHE A 3 11.21 39.17 0.98
C PHE A 3 12.50 38.77 1.72
N ASP A 4 12.51 38.80 3.06
CA ASP A 4 13.68 38.38 3.86
C ASP A 4 13.86 36.85 3.87
N SER A 5 12.83 36.08 3.47
CA SER A 5 12.89 34.62 3.30
C SER A 5 13.60 34.18 2.02
N LEU A 6 13.86 35.10 1.09
CA LEU A 6 14.52 34.83 -0.20
C LEU A 6 16.03 35.14 -0.18
N ASN A 7 16.55 35.67 0.93
CA ASN A 7 17.98 35.86 1.17
C ASN A 7 18.38 35.16 2.48
N PRO A 8 18.50 33.81 2.46
CA PRO A 8 18.93 33.10 3.64
C PRO A 8 20.35 33.53 4.04
N ASP A 9 20.54 33.87 5.31
CA ASP A 9 21.86 34.13 5.89
C ASP A 9 22.73 32.85 5.75
N PRO A 10 24.07 32.93 5.54
CA PRO A 10 24.96 31.78 5.61
C PRO A 10 24.73 30.83 6.81
N GLU A 11 24.24 31.31 7.96
CA GLU A 11 23.80 30.45 9.07
C GLU A 11 22.55 29.59 8.73
N GLN A 12 21.61 30.13 7.95
CA GLN A 12 20.39 29.43 7.49
C GLN A 12 20.65 28.47 6.33
N LEU A 13 21.79 28.60 5.64
CA LEU A 13 22.28 27.66 4.64
C LEU A 13 23.16 26.54 5.24
N ARG A 14 23.44 26.56 6.55
CA ARG A 14 24.16 25.47 7.22
C ARG A 14 23.27 24.25 7.31
N VAL A 15 23.69 23.17 6.64
CA VAL A 15 23.10 21.86 6.82
C VAL A 15 23.54 21.32 8.18
N VAL A 16 22.65 21.37 9.16
CA VAL A 16 22.86 20.78 10.50
C VAL A 16 22.23 19.40 10.52
N SER A 17 22.90 18.42 11.12
CA SER A 17 22.33 17.08 11.25
C SER A 17 21.06 17.09 12.12
N ALA A 18 20.07 16.27 11.76
CA ALA A 18 18.87 16.06 12.56
C ALA A 18 19.17 15.63 14.01
N LEU A 19 20.25 14.86 14.23
CA LEU A 19 20.69 14.40 15.56
C LEU A 19 21.24 15.52 16.47
N LEU A 20 21.48 16.72 15.91
CA LEU A 20 22.01 17.87 16.63
C LEU A 20 20.94 18.95 16.87
N THR A 21 19.70 18.69 16.47
CA THR A 21 18.57 19.57 16.76
C THR A 21 18.28 19.59 18.26
N GLY A 22 17.69 20.68 18.76
CA GLY A 22 17.32 20.79 20.18
C GLY A 22 16.36 19.70 20.64
N GLU A 23 15.45 19.28 19.76
CA GLU A 23 14.51 18.17 19.97
C GLU A 23 15.26 16.83 20.13
N ALA A 24 16.13 16.47 19.19
CA ALA A 24 16.92 15.24 19.26
C ALA A 24 17.79 15.18 20.54
N LEU A 25 18.35 16.30 20.96
CA LEU A 25 19.17 16.38 22.18
C LEU A 25 18.35 16.29 23.46
N ALA A 26 17.09 16.74 23.45
CA ALA A 26 16.16 16.58 24.55
C ALA A 26 15.69 15.12 24.66
N GLU A 27 15.38 14.48 23.54
CA GLU A 27 15.06 13.05 23.49
C GLU A 27 16.23 12.17 23.91
N LEU A 28 17.46 12.50 23.49
CA LEU A 28 18.66 11.81 23.95
C LEU A 28 18.83 11.95 25.48
N ALA A 29 18.54 13.11 26.06
CA ALA A 29 18.59 13.28 27.51
C ALA A 29 17.55 12.41 28.22
N ALA A 30 16.32 12.33 27.68
CA ALA A 30 15.29 11.45 28.21
C ALA A 30 15.70 9.97 28.09
N ALA A 31 16.29 9.56 26.96
CA ALA A 31 16.81 8.21 26.75
C ALA A 31 17.93 7.87 27.75
N GLU A 32 18.88 8.79 27.99
CA GLU A 32 19.93 8.62 28.99
C GLU A 32 19.37 8.43 30.40
N ASP A 33 18.29 9.13 30.74
CA ASP A 33 17.59 8.99 32.02
C ASP A 33 16.89 7.63 32.14
N THR A 34 16.19 7.17 31.09
CA THR A 34 15.60 5.82 31.03
C THR A 34 16.65 4.74 31.21
N LEU A 35 17.77 4.84 30.49
CA LEU A 35 18.89 3.90 30.57
C LEU A 35 19.65 3.93 31.90
N ARG A 36 19.40 4.92 32.76
CA ARG A 36 19.96 4.97 34.12
C ARG A 36 19.07 4.21 35.11
N GLN A 37 17.78 4.10 34.82
CA GLN A 37 16.79 3.50 35.70
C GLN A 37 16.66 1.99 35.50
N ASP A 38 16.92 1.49 34.29
CA ASP A 38 16.77 0.07 33.95
C ASP A 38 17.89 -0.42 33.03
N ALA A 39 18.40 -1.63 33.30
CA ALA A 39 19.38 -2.31 32.45
C ALA A 39 18.79 -2.66 31.07
N ASP A 40 17.48 -2.92 31.00
CA ASP A 40 16.73 -3.16 29.76
C ASP A 40 16.19 -1.86 29.12
N GLY A 41 16.68 -0.70 29.57
CA GLY A 41 16.15 0.61 29.19
C GLY A 41 16.17 0.91 27.69
N VAL A 42 16.96 0.17 26.88
CA VAL A 42 16.98 0.27 25.41
C VAL A 42 15.61 -0.09 24.81
N PHE A 43 14.89 -1.03 25.40
CA PHE A 43 13.55 -1.43 24.95
C PHE A 43 12.43 -0.52 25.47
N ALA A 44 12.75 0.38 26.41
CA ALA A 44 11.82 1.31 27.03
C ALA A 44 11.95 2.75 26.48
N LEU A 45 12.77 2.94 25.44
CA LEU A 45 12.91 4.23 24.78
C LEU A 45 11.56 4.65 24.18
N ALA A 46 11.18 5.91 24.42
CA ALA A 46 10.00 6.48 23.81
C ALA A 46 10.21 6.64 22.30
N ASP A 47 9.11 6.55 21.55
CA ASP A 47 9.10 6.82 20.10
C ASP A 47 9.68 8.21 19.81
N GLY A 48 10.62 8.28 18.87
CA GLY A 48 11.43 9.46 18.58
C GLY A 48 12.82 9.15 18.01
N ILE A 49 13.60 10.20 17.76
CA ILE A 49 14.93 10.18 17.14
C ILE A 49 15.91 9.31 17.94
N ALA A 50 15.81 9.30 19.27
CA ALA A 50 16.67 8.47 20.11
C ALA A 50 16.37 6.96 19.96
N ALA A 51 15.10 6.58 19.82
CA ALA A 51 14.70 5.20 19.55
C ALA A 51 15.08 4.78 18.12
N ASP A 52 14.90 5.67 17.13
CA ASP A 52 15.31 5.44 15.74
C ASP A 52 16.83 5.23 15.65
N PHE A 53 17.61 6.05 16.36
CA PHE A 53 19.06 5.88 16.43
C PHE A 53 19.44 4.53 17.05
N ALA A 54 18.78 4.12 18.14
CA ALA A 54 19.03 2.82 18.75
C ALA A 54 18.67 1.65 17.81
N SER A 55 17.54 1.72 17.12
CA SER A 55 17.14 0.73 16.09
C SER A 55 18.13 0.70 14.93
N PHE A 56 18.66 1.85 14.50
CA PHE A 56 19.69 1.93 13.46
C PHE A 56 21.01 1.28 13.90
N VAL A 57 21.49 1.57 15.11
CA VAL A 57 22.69 0.93 15.67
C VAL A 57 22.49 -0.59 15.73
N TRP A 58 21.34 -1.06 16.22
CA TRP A 58 21.00 -2.48 16.26
C TRP A 58 21.03 -3.14 14.88
N LEU A 59 20.48 -2.47 13.85
CA LEU A 59 20.53 -2.95 12.47
C LEU A 59 21.97 -3.08 11.96
N VAL A 60 22.83 -2.08 12.22
CA VAL A 60 24.23 -2.13 11.81
C VAL A 60 24.98 -3.27 12.49
N LEU A 61 24.76 -3.47 13.79
CA LEU A 61 25.32 -4.61 14.53
C LEU A 61 24.85 -5.94 13.94
N GLN A 62 23.56 -6.08 13.63
CA GLN A 62 23.02 -7.28 13.02
C GLN A 62 23.59 -7.55 11.63
N LEU A 63 23.70 -6.53 10.77
CA LEU A 63 24.29 -6.66 9.43
C LEU A 63 25.76 -7.06 9.51
N HIS A 64 26.50 -6.50 10.46
CA HIS A 64 27.88 -6.87 10.71
C HIS A 64 28.00 -8.32 11.19
N ALA A 65 27.18 -8.73 12.17
CA ALA A 65 27.15 -10.10 12.70
C ALA A 65 26.72 -11.14 11.65
N SER A 66 25.88 -10.75 10.68
CA SER A 66 25.42 -11.62 9.59
C SER A 66 26.38 -11.68 8.40
N SER A 67 27.43 -10.84 8.40
CA SER A 67 28.42 -10.79 7.30
C SER A 67 29.36 -12.00 7.36
N SER A 68 29.66 -12.58 6.20
CA SER A 68 30.62 -13.69 6.09
C SER A 68 32.09 -13.24 6.29
N ALA A 69 32.36 -11.94 6.23
CA ALA A 69 33.68 -11.35 6.46
C ALA A 69 33.54 -10.00 7.18
N PRO A 70 33.25 -10.00 8.50
CA PRO A 70 33.16 -8.79 9.27
C PRO A 70 34.51 -8.07 9.30
N GLN A 71 34.53 -6.76 9.01
CA GLN A 71 35.73 -5.94 9.08
C GLN A 71 35.53 -4.76 10.03
N GLY A 72 36.54 -4.48 10.85
CA GLY A 72 36.53 -3.37 11.81
C GLY A 72 35.58 -3.58 13.00
N ASN A 73 35.49 -2.58 13.86
CA ASN A 73 34.47 -2.53 14.91
C ASN A 73 33.17 -1.99 14.28
N PRO A 74 32.00 -2.66 14.44
CA PRO A 74 30.74 -2.19 13.86
C PRO A 74 30.34 -0.78 14.31
N ILE A 75 30.78 -0.35 15.50
CA ILE A 75 30.52 1.01 16.00
C ILE A 75 31.30 2.07 15.22
N ASP A 76 32.45 1.73 14.62
CA ASP A 76 33.23 2.67 13.78
C ASP A 76 32.42 3.12 12.56
N ALA A 77 31.43 2.32 12.12
CA ALA A 77 30.51 2.72 11.04
C ALA A 77 29.64 3.93 11.42
N MET A 78 29.47 4.22 12.71
CA MET A 78 28.75 5.40 13.18
C MET A 78 29.50 6.69 12.86
N ASP A 79 30.83 6.68 12.80
CA ASP A 79 31.62 7.88 12.47
C ASP A 79 31.33 8.41 11.05
N ALA A 80 30.77 7.56 10.17
CA ALA A 80 30.29 7.97 8.85
C ALA A 80 28.99 8.79 8.89
N LEU A 81 28.27 8.82 10.02
CA LEU A 81 27.08 9.67 10.18
C LEU A 81 27.49 11.15 10.14
N PHE A 82 26.75 11.93 9.34
CA PHE A 82 27.00 13.36 9.18
C PHE A 82 26.99 14.12 10.52
N ALA A 83 26.18 13.69 11.50
CA ALA A 83 26.16 14.29 12.84
C ALA A 83 27.50 14.15 13.58
N LEU A 84 28.14 12.98 13.43
CA LEU A 84 29.32 12.59 14.21
C LEU A 84 30.61 13.10 13.57
N SER A 85 30.58 13.43 12.28
CA SER A 85 31.69 14.04 11.53
C SER A 85 31.71 15.58 11.54
N GLN A 86 30.69 16.25 12.12
CA GLN A 86 30.67 17.72 12.22
C GLN A 86 31.64 18.26 13.29
N THR A 87 32.50 19.19 12.87
CA THR A 87 33.48 19.86 13.75
C THR A 87 32.81 20.77 14.78
N GLY A 88 33.23 20.67 16.05
CA GLY A 88 32.72 21.50 17.16
C GLY A 88 31.65 20.85 18.05
N ASN A 89 31.13 19.67 17.69
CA ASN A 89 30.03 19.00 18.40
C ASN A 89 30.46 17.83 19.30
N GLY A 90 31.75 17.74 19.67
CA GLY A 90 32.33 16.56 20.34
C GLY A 90 31.60 16.07 21.59
N ARG A 91 30.99 16.98 22.38
CA ARG A 91 30.17 16.60 23.54
C ARG A 91 28.87 15.89 23.13
N HIS A 92 28.19 16.37 22.10
CA HIS A 92 26.96 15.75 21.59
C HIS A 92 27.25 14.42 20.90
N THR A 93 28.32 14.37 20.11
CA THR A 93 28.86 13.14 19.50
C THR A 93 29.12 12.06 20.55
N SER A 94 29.83 12.40 21.63
CA SER A 94 30.14 11.46 22.71
C SER A 94 28.90 10.90 23.40
N ARG A 95 27.84 11.71 23.57
CA ARG A 95 26.57 11.24 24.14
C ARG A 95 25.85 10.24 23.25
N TRP A 96 25.79 10.50 21.94
CA TRP A 96 25.23 9.57 20.96
C TRP A 96 26.02 8.25 20.88
N LEU A 97 27.36 8.33 20.91
CA LEU A 97 28.21 7.13 20.96
C LEU A 97 28.02 6.33 22.26
N THR A 98 27.83 7.02 23.40
CA THR A 98 27.51 6.35 24.67
C THR A 98 26.18 5.58 24.59
N LEU A 99 25.18 6.12 23.90
CA LEU A 99 23.94 5.39 23.61
C LEU A 99 24.21 4.18 22.71
N ALA A 100 25.02 4.33 21.66
CA ALA A 100 25.39 3.24 20.77
C ALA A 100 26.11 2.09 21.51
N ASP A 101 27.05 2.41 22.41
CA ASP A 101 27.76 1.42 23.24
C ASP A 101 26.81 0.64 24.15
N LYS A 102 25.79 1.32 24.72
CA LYS A 102 24.75 0.64 25.52
C LYS A 102 23.91 -0.30 24.67
N VAL A 103 23.53 0.13 23.46
CA VAL A 103 22.79 -0.72 22.51
C VAL A 103 23.63 -1.94 22.13
N ALA A 104 24.93 -1.77 21.86
CA ALA A 104 25.84 -2.87 21.56
C ALA A 104 25.95 -3.87 22.71
N THR A 105 26.05 -3.38 23.95
CA THR A 105 26.09 -4.24 25.14
C THR A 105 24.83 -5.11 25.26
N VAL A 106 23.65 -4.53 25.01
CA VAL A 106 22.39 -5.28 25.02
C VAL A 106 22.31 -6.26 23.85
N PHE A 107 22.78 -5.86 22.66
CA PHE A 107 22.84 -6.71 21.48
C PHE A 107 23.68 -7.97 21.73
N ASP A 108 24.88 -7.83 22.29
CA ASP A 108 25.81 -8.94 22.56
C ASP A 108 25.27 -9.98 23.55
N THR A 109 24.30 -9.58 24.40
CA THR A 109 23.65 -10.47 25.36
C THR A 109 22.33 -11.07 24.85
N THR A 110 21.85 -10.63 23.69
CA THR A 110 20.59 -11.08 23.09
C THR A 110 20.81 -12.33 22.22
N ASP A 111 19.86 -13.27 22.24
CA ASP A 111 19.89 -14.44 21.36
C ASP A 111 20.00 -14.01 19.88
N PRO A 112 20.97 -14.53 19.09
CA PRO A 112 21.22 -14.07 17.72
C PRO A 112 19.99 -14.18 16.80
N ALA A 113 19.14 -15.19 17.00
CA ALA A 113 17.93 -15.33 16.20
C ALA A 113 16.87 -14.28 16.57
N GLN A 114 16.73 -13.94 17.86
CA GLN A 114 15.89 -12.82 18.31
C GLN A 114 16.41 -11.48 17.79
N ALA A 115 17.72 -11.23 17.93
CA ALA A 115 18.35 -9.99 17.48
C ALA A 115 18.13 -9.74 15.99
N GLY A 116 18.29 -10.80 15.16
CA GLY A 116 18.00 -10.74 13.73
C GLY A 116 16.54 -10.50 13.40
N ARG A 117 15.60 -11.14 14.11
CA ARG A 117 14.16 -10.90 13.90
C ARG A 117 13.77 -9.47 14.26
N TRP A 118 14.26 -8.93 15.37
CA TRP A 118 13.92 -7.57 15.79
C TRP A 118 14.42 -6.52 14.79
N ALA A 119 15.65 -6.69 14.27
CA ALA A 119 16.21 -5.83 13.23
C ALA A 119 15.36 -5.81 11.95
N ALA A 120 14.76 -6.95 11.58
CA ALA A 120 13.95 -7.09 10.36
C ALA A 120 12.54 -6.49 10.46
N THR A 121 12.07 -6.13 11.67
CA THR A 121 10.71 -5.59 11.85
C THR A 121 10.55 -4.16 11.33
N GLY A 122 11.62 -3.36 11.35
CA GLY A 122 11.59 -1.93 10.99
C GLY A 122 10.88 -1.03 12.01
N THR A 123 10.69 -1.49 13.26
CA THR A 123 10.11 -0.71 14.38
C THR A 123 11.19 -0.18 15.34
N SER A 124 10.77 0.59 16.35
CA SER A 124 11.55 0.73 17.58
C SER A 124 11.85 -0.65 18.22
N LEU A 125 12.97 -0.80 18.91
CA LEU A 125 13.35 -2.09 19.53
C LEU A 125 12.32 -2.60 20.56
N GLY A 126 11.69 -1.69 21.30
CA GLY A 126 10.61 -2.02 22.24
C GLY A 126 9.41 -2.65 21.54
N SER A 127 8.97 -2.04 20.44
CA SER A 127 7.90 -2.55 19.60
C SER A 127 8.27 -3.88 18.93
N ALA A 128 9.48 -4.01 18.41
CA ALA A 128 9.97 -5.26 17.81
C ALA A 128 9.90 -6.42 18.80
N ARG A 129 10.33 -6.17 20.04
CA ARG A 129 10.27 -7.14 21.15
C ARG A 129 8.83 -7.51 21.50
N TYR A 130 7.94 -6.52 21.59
CA TYR A 130 6.52 -6.76 21.87
C TYR A 130 5.85 -7.57 20.74
N LEU A 131 6.12 -7.24 19.49
CA LEU A 131 5.60 -7.95 18.32
C LEU A 131 6.09 -9.40 18.27
N ASP A 132 7.38 -9.67 18.54
CA ASP A 132 7.92 -11.04 18.59
C ASP A 132 7.28 -11.85 19.74
N TRP A 133 7.04 -11.23 20.90
CA TRP A 133 6.29 -11.87 22.00
C TRP A 133 4.86 -12.20 21.59
N LEU A 134 4.13 -11.23 20.99
CA LEU A 134 2.75 -11.43 20.56
C LEU A 134 2.67 -12.49 19.45
N ALA A 135 3.62 -12.47 18.51
CA ALA A 135 3.72 -13.45 17.43
C ALA A 135 3.90 -14.88 17.97
N LYS A 136 4.75 -15.08 18.97
CA LYS A 136 4.94 -16.38 19.63
C LYS A 136 3.64 -16.89 20.26
N GLN A 137 2.87 -16.00 20.93
CA GLN A 137 1.57 -16.36 21.50
C GLN A 137 0.57 -16.76 20.41
N LEU A 138 0.47 -15.96 19.35
CA LEU A 138 -0.44 -16.23 18.23
C LEU A 138 -0.07 -17.50 17.47
N ALA A 139 1.22 -17.79 17.28
CA ALA A 139 1.68 -19.04 16.66
C ALA A 139 1.23 -20.28 17.46
N VAL A 140 1.34 -20.25 18.79
CA VAL A 140 0.85 -21.34 19.65
C VAL A 140 -0.68 -21.49 19.56
N LEU A 141 -1.42 -20.39 19.45
CA LEU A 141 -2.87 -20.42 19.30
C LEU A 141 -3.29 -20.95 17.92
N LEU A 142 -2.58 -20.56 16.86
CA LEU A 142 -2.77 -21.02 15.50
C LEU A 142 -2.55 -22.54 15.39
N GLU A 143 -1.46 -23.04 15.98
CA GLU A 143 -1.17 -24.47 16.08
C GLU A 143 -2.36 -25.24 16.69
N ARG A 144 -2.88 -24.77 17.83
CA ARG A 144 -4.01 -25.43 18.53
C ARG A 144 -5.27 -25.46 17.68
N HIS A 145 -5.60 -24.34 17.04
CA HIS A 145 -6.78 -24.22 16.19
C HIS A 145 -6.76 -25.26 15.04
N THR A 146 -5.57 -25.63 14.58
CA THR A 146 -5.41 -26.55 13.45
C THR A 146 -5.41 -28.01 13.85
N VAL A 147 -5.05 -28.32 15.10
CA VAL A 147 -5.19 -29.67 15.68
C VAL A 147 -6.67 -30.04 15.85
N ASP A 148 -7.51 -29.07 16.21
CA ASP A 148 -8.95 -29.30 16.42
C ASP A 148 -9.71 -29.48 15.08
N ASP A 149 -9.24 -28.87 13.99
CA ASP A 149 -9.82 -28.95 12.63
C ASP A 149 -9.29 -30.13 11.79
N ALA A 150 -8.31 -30.89 12.28
CA ALA A 150 -7.56 -31.85 11.46
C ALA A 150 -8.35 -33.13 11.11
N THR A 151 -9.11 -33.09 10.01
CA THR A 151 -9.42 -34.29 9.22
C THR A 151 -8.22 -34.67 8.33
N GLY A 152 -7.28 -35.44 8.88
CA GLY A 152 -6.43 -36.38 8.13
C GLY A 152 -5.70 -35.92 6.86
N GLY A 153 -5.23 -34.66 6.78
CA GLY A 153 -4.46 -34.15 5.64
C GLY A 153 -2.98 -34.56 5.62
N ASP A 154 -2.39 -34.64 4.42
CA ASP A 154 -0.99 -35.01 4.19
C ASP A 154 -0.03 -33.92 4.71
N ARG A 155 0.78 -34.28 5.72
CA ARG A 155 1.69 -33.36 6.45
C ARG A 155 2.89 -32.87 5.63
N LEU A 156 3.02 -33.30 4.38
CA LEU A 156 4.13 -32.96 3.48
C LEU A 156 3.79 -31.87 2.44
N ALA A 157 2.55 -31.38 2.39
CA ALA A 157 2.18 -30.28 1.51
C ALA A 157 2.71 -28.92 2.04
N GLU A 158 2.91 -27.95 1.14
CA GLU A 158 3.15 -26.57 1.57
C GLU A 158 2.00 -26.10 2.46
N PRO A 159 2.27 -25.36 3.54
CA PRO A 159 1.22 -24.91 4.43
C PRO A 159 0.19 -24.08 3.68
N GLU A 160 -1.08 -24.47 3.76
CA GLU A 160 -2.18 -23.71 3.16
C GLU A 160 -2.20 -22.30 3.77
N GLU A 161 -2.31 -21.27 2.93
CA GLU A 161 -2.50 -19.90 3.39
C GLU A 161 -4.00 -19.67 3.66
N TRP A 162 -4.34 -19.15 4.83
CA TRP A 162 -5.71 -18.85 5.17
C TRP A 162 -6.28 -17.73 4.29
N PRO A 163 -7.59 -17.80 3.96
CA PRO A 163 -8.30 -16.66 3.39
C PRO A 163 -8.19 -15.43 4.29
N LEU A 164 -8.24 -14.24 3.68
CA LEU A 164 -8.21 -12.95 4.38
C LEU A 164 -9.23 -12.90 5.53
N GLN A 165 -10.48 -13.30 5.27
CA GLN A 165 -11.55 -13.25 6.26
C GLN A 165 -11.23 -14.10 7.50
N ARG A 166 -10.73 -15.33 7.32
CA ARG A 166 -10.34 -16.21 8.43
C ARG A 166 -9.18 -15.62 9.23
N THR A 167 -8.22 -15.00 8.54
CA THR A 167 -7.10 -14.28 9.21
C THR A 167 -7.62 -13.12 10.05
N LEU A 168 -8.49 -12.27 9.50
CA LEU A 168 -9.04 -11.12 10.23
C LEU A 168 -9.91 -11.54 11.42
N ASP A 169 -10.66 -12.63 11.30
CA ASP A 169 -11.46 -13.17 12.38
C ASP A 169 -10.58 -13.71 13.51
N PHE A 170 -9.51 -14.44 13.20
CA PHE A 170 -8.52 -14.88 14.18
C PHE A 170 -7.83 -13.70 14.91
N LEU A 171 -7.41 -12.67 14.17
CA LEU A 171 -6.81 -11.47 14.78
C LEU A 171 -7.81 -10.71 15.66
N THR A 172 -9.08 -10.68 15.27
CA THR A 172 -10.16 -10.05 16.05
C THR A 172 -10.47 -10.84 17.32
N GLU A 173 -10.59 -12.16 17.22
CA GLU A 173 -10.85 -13.06 18.35
C GLU A 173 -9.80 -12.92 19.45
N HIS A 174 -8.54 -12.76 19.07
CA HIS A 174 -7.42 -12.58 20.00
C HIS A 174 -7.09 -11.12 20.33
N GLN A 175 -7.99 -10.18 20.00
CA GLN A 175 -7.88 -8.74 20.32
C GLN A 175 -6.57 -8.12 19.85
N VAL A 176 -6.03 -8.58 18.72
CA VAL A 176 -4.71 -8.15 18.24
C VAL A 176 -4.71 -6.65 17.96
N PHE A 177 -5.76 -6.12 17.31
CA PHE A 177 -5.81 -4.71 16.94
C PHE A 177 -5.81 -3.77 18.17
N ASP A 178 -6.56 -4.12 19.22
CA ASP A 178 -6.59 -3.34 20.46
C ASP A 178 -5.25 -3.41 21.19
N ARG A 179 -4.63 -4.60 21.26
CA ARG A 179 -3.29 -4.78 21.83
C ARG A 179 -2.22 -3.97 21.11
N LEU A 180 -2.29 -3.89 19.77
CA LEU A 180 -1.37 -3.07 18.98
C LEU A 180 -1.58 -1.58 19.29
N LEU A 181 -2.82 -1.12 19.39
CA LEU A 181 -3.11 0.26 19.80
C LEU A 181 -2.60 0.56 21.21
N ASP A 182 -2.72 -0.36 22.15
CA ASP A 182 -2.36 -0.07 23.54
C ASP A 182 -0.84 -0.14 23.81
N HIS A 183 -0.09 -0.94 23.06
CA HIS A 183 1.28 -1.30 23.41
C HIS A 183 2.35 -0.94 22.37
N VAL A 184 1.96 -0.59 21.14
CA VAL A 184 2.91 -0.22 20.07
C VAL A 184 2.84 1.29 19.86
N PRO A 185 3.84 2.07 20.32
CA PRO A 185 3.85 3.54 20.25
C PRO A 185 3.56 4.09 18.84
N GLU A 186 4.06 3.41 17.81
CA GLU A 186 3.87 3.76 16.40
C GLU A 186 2.38 3.73 15.99
N VAL A 187 1.51 3.03 16.73
CA VAL A 187 0.07 2.89 16.43
C VAL A 187 -0.81 3.58 17.48
N THR A 188 -0.39 3.70 18.74
CA THR A 188 -1.24 4.12 19.88
C THR A 188 -2.01 5.42 19.69
N LYS A 189 -1.45 6.41 18.99
CA LYS A 189 -2.09 7.74 18.81
C LYS A 189 -2.78 7.89 17.45
N THR A 190 -2.79 6.85 16.64
CA THR A 190 -3.26 6.92 15.25
C THR A 190 -4.77 6.73 15.11
N TRP A 191 -5.44 6.24 16.15
CA TRP A 191 -6.87 5.96 16.18
C TRP A 191 -7.56 6.77 17.30
N SER A 192 -8.08 7.95 16.95
CA SER A 192 -8.70 8.88 17.90
C SER A 192 -9.84 9.68 17.28
N PHE A 193 -11.00 9.64 17.94
CA PHE A 193 -12.20 10.37 17.56
C PHE A 193 -12.63 11.30 18.70
N LYS A 194 -13.10 12.49 18.34
CA LYS A 194 -13.53 13.52 19.30
C LYS A 194 -14.86 14.11 18.92
N ASP A 195 -15.75 14.29 19.88
CA ASP A 195 -16.97 15.04 19.66
C ASP A 195 -16.71 16.56 19.73
N LYS A 196 -17.16 17.29 18.72
CA LYS A 196 -17.01 18.75 18.63
C LYS A 196 -17.96 19.48 19.58
N GLU A 197 -19.16 18.94 19.83
CA GLU A 197 -20.19 19.61 20.64
C GLU A 197 -19.84 19.57 22.13
N THR A 198 -19.16 18.51 22.59
CA THR A 198 -18.74 18.34 23.99
C THR A 198 -17.28 18.74 24.26
N ARG A 199 -16.77 19.79 23.60
CA ARG A 199 -15.40 20.32 23.81
C ARG A 199 -14.27 19.30 23.60
N GLY A 200 -14.42 18.35 22.66
CA GLY A 200 -13.37 17.42 22.31
C GLY A 200 -13.31 16.16 23.20
N THR A 201 -14.43 15.77 23.80
CA THR A 201 -14.53 14.50 24.53
C THR A 201 -14.20 13.34 23.60
N GLN A 202 -13.33 12.44 24.05
CA GLN A 202 -12.89 11.30 23.25
C GLN A 202 -14.03 10.30 23.08
N MET A 203 -14.29 9.94 21.82
CA MET A 203 -15.26 8.93 21.44
C MET A 203 -14.56 7.59 21.28
N ASN A 204 -15.19 6.52 21.74
CA ASN A 204 -14.70 5.17 21.53
C ASN A 204 -15.27 4.60 20.21
N VAL A 205 -14.39 4.33 19.25
CA VAL A 205 -14.73 3.64 18.00
C VAL A 205 -13.94 2.33 17.97
N PRO A 206 -14.58 1.16 18.11
CA PRO A 206 -13.89 -0.12 18.07
C PRO A 206 -13.18 -0.34 16.72
N ILE A 207 -11.88 -0.62 16.75
CA ILE A 207 -11.07 -0.68 15.53
C ILE A 207 -11.37 -1.90 14.65
N ALA A 208 -11.66 -3.07 15.25
CA ALA A 208 -11.90 -4.28 14.47
C ALA A 208 -13.19 -4.21 13.60
N PRO A 209 -14.35 -3.77 14.12
CA PRO A 209 -15.52 -3.48 13.29
C PRO A 209 -15.27 -2.41 12.23
N ALA A 210 -14.60 -1.30 12.61
CA ALA A 210 -14.27 -0.23 11.68
C ALA A 210 -13.36 -0.72 10.53
N LEU A 211 -12.42 -1.61 10.83
CA LEU A 211 -11.56 -2.22 9.82
C LEU A 211 -12.35 -3.09 8.85
N ARG A 212 -13.30 -3.91 9.35
CA ARG A 212 -14.18 -4.72 8.49
C ARG A 212 -15.01 -3.83 7.55
N GLU A 213 -15.55 -2.72 8.05
CA GLU A 213 -16.26 -1.76 7.20
C GLU A 213 -15.33 -1.10 6.18
N TRP A 214 -14.12 -0.73 6.58
CA TRP A 214 -13.12 -0.11 5.70
C TRP A 214 -12.78 -0.99 4.49
N ILE A 215 -12.56 -2.29 4.70
CA ILE A 215 -12.22 -3.23 3.61
C ILE A 215 -13.43 -3.68 2.79
N SER A 216 -14.65 -3.49 3.29
CA SER A 216 -15.91 -3.88 2.63
C SER A 216 -16.30 -3.01 1.41
N GLY A 217 -15.49 -2.00 1.09
CA GLY A 217 -15.74 -1.07 -0.02
C GLY A 217 -16.72 0.07 0.29
N SER A 218 -17.18 0.21 1.54
CA SER A 218 -18.03 1.32 1.99
C SER A 218 -17.34 2.67 1.77
N THR A 219 -18.07 3.68 1.28
CA THR A 219 -17.47 5.00 0.97
C THR A 219 -17.01 5.72 2.24
N ILE A 220 -16.00 6.61 2.14
CA ILE A 220 -15.51 7.33 3.33
C ILE A 220 -16.63 8.15 4.01
N PRO A 221 -17.53 8.84 3.27
CA PRO A 221 -18.69 9.49 3.89
C PRO A 221 -19.64 8.51 4.62
N ASP A 222 -19.81 7.29 4.13
CA ASP A 222 -20.64 6.28 4.81
C ASP A 222 -19.96 5.77 6.08
N LEU A 223 -18.64 5.51 6.02
CA LEU A 223 -17.83 5.14 7.17
C LEU A 223 -17.85 6.21 8.26
N ALA A 224 -17.72 7.49 7.86
CA ALA A 224 -17.78 8.62 8.80
C ALA A 224 -19.10 8.65 9.58
N ARG A 225 -20.23 8.44 8.89
CA ARG A 225 -21.56 8.38 9.52
C ARG A 225 -21.75 7.13 10.38
N SER A 226 -21.20 5.99 9.96
CA SER A 226 -21.24 4.73 10.70
C SER A 226 -20.45 4.82 12.01
N TRP A 227 -19.21 5.32 11.96
CA TRP A 227 -18.30 5.36 13.10
C TRP A 227 -18.65 6.43 14.13
N GLN A 228 -19.28 7.53 13.70
CA GLN A 228 -19.57 8.69 14.54
C GLN A 228 -21.06 9.11 14.41
N PRO A 229 -22.00 8.25 14.84
CA PRO A 229 -23.42 8.58 14.76
C PRO A 229 -23.73 9.81 15.62
N GLY A 230 -24.44 10.78 15.04
CA GLY A 230 -24.83 12.02 15.72
C GLY A 230 -23.80 13.14 15.67
N VAL A 231 -22.61 12.92 15.09
CA VAL A 231 -21.63 13.97 14.85
C VAL A 231 -21.92 14.66 13.51
N ALA A 232 -21.73 15.99 13.44
CA ALA A 232 -21.92 16.74 12.22
C ALA A 232 -21.07 16.21 11.05
N ASP A 233 -21.69 16.00 9.88
CA ASP A 233 -21.11 15.28 8.72
C ASP A 233 -19.71 15.75 8.33
N GLY A 234 -19.48 17.06 8.25
CA GLY A 234 -18.17 17.61 7.87
C GLY A 234 -17.06 17.27 8.87
N TRP A 235 -17.39 17.28 10.17
CA TRP A 235 -16.43 16.93 11.23
C TRP A 235 -16.20 15.41 11.29
N ALA A 236 -17.27 14.62 11.18
CA ALA A 236 -17.16 13.17 11.12
C ALA A 236 -16.27 12.73 9.93
N LEU A 237 -16.45 13.36 8.76
CA LEU A 237 -15.68 13.09 7.55
C LEU A 237 -14.19 13.43 7.74
N GLU A 238 -13.87 14.61 8.28
CA GLU A 238 -12.48 15.02 8.54
C GLU A 238 -11.78 14.01 9.46
N GLN A 239 -12.45 13.60 10.54
CA GLN A 239 -11.90 12.61 11.47
C GLN A 239 -11.75 11.23 10.82
N ALA A 240 -12.71 10.79 10.02
CA ALA A 240 -12.62 9.51 9.31
C ALA A 240 -11.44 9.50 8.33
N VAL A 241 -11.28 10.55 7.50
CA VAL A 241 -10.15 10.68 6.56
C VAL A 241 -8.82 10.64 7.32
N ARG A 242 -8.67 11.46 8.37
CA ARG A 242 -7.45 11.51 9.16
C ARG A 242 -7.10 10.13 9.75
N ASN A 243 -8.05 9.51 10.45
CA ASN A 243 -7.82 8.21 11.10
C ASN A 243 -7.58 7.08 10.09
N ILE A 244 -8.28 7.06 8.95
CA ILE A 244 -8.01 6.10 7.86
C ILE A 244 -6.58 6.27 7.36
N SER A 245 -6.16 7.50 7.05
CA SER A 245 -4.82 7.77 6.52
C SER A 245 -3.72 7.41 7.50
N THR A 246 -3.87 7.75 8.78
CA THR A 246 -2.83 7.50 9.81
C THR A 246 -2.80 6.06 10.28
N ALA A 247 -3.96 5.48 10.63
CA ALA A 247 -4.03 4.13 11.16
C ALA A 247 -4.02 3.09 10.03
N PHE A 248 -5.05 3.04 9.19
CA PHE A 248 -5.18 1.98 8.19
C PHE A 248 -4.20 2.14 7.02
N GLY A 249 -4.02 3.35 6.50
CA GLY A 249 -3.13 3.62 5.36
C GLY A 249 -1.64 3.53 5.66
N HIS A 250 -1.27 3.51 6.95
CA HIS A 250 0.12 3.51 7.38
C HIS A 250 0.36 2.61 8.60
N ALA A 251 0.18 3.12 9.82
CA ALA A 251 0.71 2.51 11.03
C ALA A 251 0.20 1.08 11.27
N LEU A 252 -1.12 0.89 11.31
CA LEU A 252 -1.72 -0.42 11.57
C LEU A 252 -1.43 -1.41 10.45
N SER A 253 -1.56 -1.00 9.17
CA SER A 253 -1.30 -1.91 8.04
C SER A 253 0.11 -2.49 8.11
N TRP A 254 1.09 -1.65 8.43
CA TRP A 254 2.47 -2.05 8.49
C TRP A 254 2.76 -2.92 9.72
N THR A 255 2.29 -2.53 10.91
CA THR A 255 2.50 -3.31 12.14
C THR A 255 1.82 -4.69 12.07
N VAL A 256 0.62 -4.77 11.48
CA VAL A 256 -0.06 -6.05 11.24
C VAL A 256 0.72 -6.91 10.25
N GLY A 257 1.29 -6.32 9.19
CA GLY A 257 2.15 -7.03 8.25
C GLY A 257 3.41 -7.62 8.91
N ALA A 258 4.10 -6.82 9.73
CA ALA A 258 5.26 -7.26 10.50
C ALA A 258 4.89 -8.41 11.46
N LEU A 259 3.77 -8.28 12.19
CA LEU A 259 3.27 -9.30 13.09
C LEU A 259 2.94 -10.60 12.37
N ILE A 260 2.22 -10.54 11.24
CA ILE A 260 1.88 -11.72 10.44
C ILE A 260 3.13 -12.43 9.94
N ASN A 261 4.14 -11.68 9.47
CA ASN A 261 5.41 -12.26 9.06
C ASN A 261 6.10 -12.98 10.22
N LEU A 262 6.14 -12.39 11.41
CA LEU A 262 6.70 -13.01 12.62
C LEU A 262 5.92 -14.26 13.04
N VAL A 263 4.58 -14.26 12.94
CA VAL A 263 3.76 -15.45 13.22
C VAL A 263 4.08 -16.56 12.23
N ASN A 264 4.01 -16.27 10.93
CA ASN A 264 4.19 -17.25 9.85
C ASN A 264 5.61 -17.83 9.78
N THR A 265 6.61 -17.15 10.35
CA THR A 265 8.00 -17.60 10.43
C THR A 265 8.38 -18.10 11.83
N SER A 266 7.42 -18.18 12.75
CA SER A 266 7.67 -18.59 14.12
C SER A 266 8.13 -20.05 14.17
N PRO A 267 9.21 -20.35 14.93
CA PRO A 267 9.66 -21.73 15.14
C PRO A 267 8.68 -22.55 15.98
N ALA A 268 7.64 -21.93 16.56
CA ALA A 268 6.59 -22.62 17.31
C ALA A 268 5.57 -23.33 16.40
N LEU A 269 5.54 -23.03 15.10
CA LEU A 269 4.62 -23.65 14.14
C LEU A 269 5.21 -24.96 13.61
N SER A 270 4.41 -26.04 13.68
CA SER A 270 4.78 -27.31 13.07
C SER A 270 4.67 -27.25 11.54
N PRO A 271 5.47 -28.05 10.80
CA PRO A 271 5.27 -28.26 9.37
C PRO A 271 3.83 -28.74 9.10
N GLY A 272 3.10 -28.01 8.23
CA GLY A 272 1.72 -28.30 7.87
C GLY A 272 0.67 -27.43 8.57
N VAL A 273 1.05 -26.63 9.56
CA VAL A 273 0.12 -25.64 10.13
C VAL A 273 -0.08 -24.48 9.15
N PRO A 274 -1.33 -24.16 8.77
CA PRO A 274 -1.62 -23.10 7.82
C PRO A 274 -1.05 -21.75 8.25
N ARG A 275 -0.70 -20.94 7.26
CA ARG A 275 -0.17 -19.60 7.46
C ARG A 275 -1.30 -18.58 7.47
N LEU A 276 -1.15 -17.52 8.25
CA LEU A 276 -2.00 -16.34 8.15
C LEU A 276 -1.80 -15.66 6.79
N ASN A 277 -2.84 -14.98 6.29
CA ASN A 277 -2.81 -14.34 4.98
C ASN A 277 -1.72 -13.26 4.90
N THR A 278 -0.75 -13.45 4.00
CA THR A 278 0.46 -12.62 3.88
C THR A 278 0.16 -11.23 3.32
N HIS A 279 -0.97 -11.08 2.61
CA HIS A 279 -1.40 -9.83 2.00
C HIS A 279 -2.35 -9.01 2.89
N THR A 280 -2.66 -9.47 4.11
CA THR A 280 -3.58 -8.78 5.04
C THR A 280 -3.22 -7.30 5.22
N ALA A 281 -1.93 -6.98 5.38
CA ALA A 281 -1.45 -5.60 5.48
C ALA A 281 -1.85 -4.74 4.28
N TRP A 282 -1.75 -5.29 3.08
CA TRP A 282 -2.12 -4.60 1.84
C TRP A 282 -3.64 -4.40 1.72
N HIS A 283 -4.43 -5.40 2.12
CA HIS A 283 -5.89 -5.26 2.20
C HIS A 283 -6.31 -4.15 3.18
N ILE A 284 -5.67 -4.09 4.34
CA ILE A 284 -5.89 -3.02 5.33
C ILE A 284 -5.48 -1.66 4.74
N ARG A 285 -4.30 -1.56 4.13
CA ARG A 285 -3.78 -0.31 3.57
C ARG A 285 -4.69 0.29 2.51
N HIS A 286 -5.18 -0.56 1.61
CA HIS A 286 -5.95 -0.14 0.44
C HIS A 286 -7.48 -0.17 0.65
N GLY A 287 -7.95 -0.80 1.73
CA GLY A 287 -9.37 -0.85 2.05
C GLY A 287 -10.19 -1.70 1.09
N VAL A 288 -9.69 -2.90 0.76
CA VAL A 288 -10.34 -3.84 -0.17
C VAL A 288 -10.23 -5.27 0.33
N ASP A 289 -11.22 -6.10 0.02
CA ASP A 289 -11.37 -7.46 0.55
C ASP A 289 -10.98 -8.58 -0.44
N THR A 290 -10.60 -8.26 -1.69
CA THR A 290 -10.17 -9.26 -2.68
C THR A 290 -8.81 -8.95 -3.30
N GLU A 291 -8.08 -10.00 -3.68
CA GLU A 291 -6.78 -9.89 -4.36
C GLU A 291 -6.89 -9.14 -5.69
N GLN A 292 -8.00 -9.31 -6.39
CA GLN A 292 -8.30 -8.64 -7.65
C GLN A 292 -8.44 -7.13 -7.42
N ALA A 293 -9.18 -6.70 -6.41
CA ALA A 293 -9.30 -5.28 -6.06
C ALA A 293 -7.94 -4.68 -5.66
N LEU A 294 -7.15 -5.42 -4.88
CA LEU A 294 -5.80 -5.01 -4.53
C LEU A 294 -4.91 -4.85 -5.78
N THR A 295 -4.98 -5.79 -6.71
CA THR A 295 -4.23 -5.75 -7.99
C THR A 295 -4.61 -4.53 -8.82
N LEU A 296 -5.89 -4.15 -8.88
CA LEU A 296 -6.33 -2.95 -9.59
C LEU A 296 -5.69 -1.68 -9.00
N LEU A 297 -5.72 -1.55 -7.67
CA LEU A 297 -5.18 -0.39 -6.96
C LEU A 297 -3.66 -0.28 -7.09
N THR A 298 -2.94 -1.39 -6.99
CA THR A 298 -1.47 -1.41 -7.16
C THR A 298 -1.04 -1.25 -8.62
N SER A 299 -1.95 -1.44 -9.57
CA SER A 299 -1.71 -1.27 -11.01
C SER A 299 -2.13 0.10 -11.57
N GLY A 300 -2.50 1.05 -10.70
CA GLY A 300 -2.74 2.44 -11.09
C GLY A 300 -4.21 2.89 -11.13
N ILE A 301 -5.18 2.02 -10.82
CA ILE A 301 -6.56 2.49 -10.59
C ILE A 301 -6.58 3.27 -9.27
N THR A 302 -7.08 4.51 -9.29
CA THR A 302 -7.05 5.37 -8.10
C THR A 302 -8.33 5.29 -7.27
N SER A 303 -9.47 4.95 -7.90
CA SER A 303 -10.74 4.80 -7.19
C SER A 303 -10.82 3.46 -6.45
N ARG A 304 -10.80 3.51 -5.11
CA ARG A 304 -11.07 2.35 -4.24
C ARG A 304 -12.44 1.72 -4.53
N ARG A 305 -13.45 2.55 -4.81
CA ARG A 305 -14.81 2.08 -5.07
C ARG A 305 -14.87 1.20 -6.31
N ILE A 306 -14.33 1.69 -7.44
CA ILE A 306 -14.38 0.92 -8.69
C ILE A 306 -13.51 -0.34 -8.61
N ALA A 307 -12.35 -0.25 -7.97
CA ALA A 307 -11.47 -1.39 -7.75
C ALA A 307 -12.15 -2.48 -6.91
N HIS A 308 -12.85 -2.10 -5.83
CA HIS A 308 -13.60 -3.02 -5.00
C HIS A 308 -14.76 -3.68 -5.76
N LEU A 309 -15.55 -2.91 -6.51
CA LEU A 309 -16.70 -3.44 -7.27
C LEU A 309 -16.26 -4.44 -8.35
N LEU A 310 -15.28 -4.06 -9.18
CA LEU A 310 -14.72 -4.94 -10.22
C LEU A 310 -14.03 -6.15 -9.58
N GLY A 311 -13.23 -5.93 -8.55
CA GLY A 311 -12.47 -6.98 -7.89
C GLY A 311 -13.35 -8.04 -7.23
N ARG A 312 -14.47 -7.66 -6.60
CA ARG A 312 -15.41 -8.64 -6.03
C ARG A 312 -16.16 -9.43 -7.08
N ASP A 313 -16.52 -8.79 -8.19
CA ASP A 313 -17.23 -9.48 -9.27
C ASP A 313 -16.31 -10.46 -9.99
N ALA A 314 -15.06 -10.06 -10.28
CA ALA A 314 -14.03 -10.95 -10.80
C ALA A 314 -13.74 -12.13 -9.85
N ALA A 315 -13.59 -11.87 -8.55
CA ALA A 315 -13.38 -12.91 -7.54
C ALA A 315 -14.57 -13.90 -7.50
N ARG A 316 -15.81 -13.41 -7.58
CA ARG A 316 -17.02 -14.24 -7.60
C ARG A 316 -17.08 -15.15 -8.82
N LEU A 317 -16.60 -14.68 -9.97
CA LEU A 317 -16.56 -15.44 -11.22
C LEU A 317 -15.35 -16.39 -11.30
N GLY A 318 -14.46 -16.37 -10.32
CA GLY A 318 -13.27 -17.23 -10.26
C GLY A 318 -12.11 -16.73 -11.14
N ASP A 319 -12.17 -15.47 -11.61
CA ASP A 319 -11.10 -14.89 -12.41
C ASP A 319 -9.87 -14.59 -11.55
N ARG A 320 -8.71 -15.05 -12.02
CA ARG A 320 -7.43 -14.81 -11.37
C ARG A 320 -6.92 -13.41 -11.67
N SER A 321 -6.16 -12.83 -10.74
CA SER A 321 -5.55 -11.50 -10.87
C SER A 321 -4.72 -11.30 -12.16
N ALA A 322 -4.09 -12.36 -12.67
CA ALA A 322 -3.33 -12.31 -13.93
C ALA A 322 -4.18 -12.00 -15.18
N GLY A 323 -5.46 -12.39 -15.19
CA GLY A 323 -6.40 -12.14 -16.28
C GLY A 323 -7.20 -10.83 -16.13
N LEU A 324 -6.99 -10.10 -15.03
CA LEU A 324 -7.89 -9.03 -14.60
C LEU A 324 -7.93 -7.85 -15.57
N ARG A 325 -6.81 -7.51 -16.22
CA ARG A 325 -6.75 -6.47 -17.26
C ARG A 325 -7.65 -6.81 -18.45
N GLN A 326 -7.55 -8.04 -18.94
CA GLN A 326 -8.35 -8.50 -20.07
C GLN A 326 -9.82 -8.61 -19.68
N TRP A 327 -10.12 -9.15 -18.50
CA TRP A 327 -11.47 -9.24 -17.96
C TRP A 327 -12.12 -7.84 -17.85
N THR A 328 -11.41 -6.88 -17.27
CA THR A 328 -11.88 -5.48 -17.15
C THR A 328 -12.16 -4.87 -18.53
N ALA A 329 -11.29 -5.12 -19.52
CA ALA A 329 -11.46 -4.63 -20.89
C ALA A 329 -12.71 -5.19 -21.60
N GLN A 330 -13.15 -6.41 -21.26
CA GLN A 330 -14.33 -7.05 -21.86
C GLN A 330 -15.64 -6.36 -21.52
N HIS A 331 -15.74 -5.73 -20.33
CA HIS A 331 -16.92 -4.96 -19.94
C HIS A 331 -17.09 -3.70 -20.80
N HIS A 332 -15.98 -3.11 -21.26
CA HIS A 332 -15.94 -1.85 -22.02
C HIS A 332 -16.60 -0.68 -21.26
N ILE A 333 -16.56 0.53 -21.84
CA ILE A 333 -17.06 1.76 -21.24
C ILE A 333 -18.56 1.67 -20.91
N ASP A 334 -19.35 1.07 -21.80
CA ASP A 334 -20.79 0.86 -21.56
C ASP A 334 -21.02 -0.04 -20.34
N GLY A 335 -20.21 -1.10 -20.17
CA GLY A 335 -20.29 -1.98 -19.00
C GLY A 335 -19.88 -1.26 -17.72
N TRP A 336 -18.77 -0.53 -17.74
CA TRP A 336 -18.28 0.24 -16.59
C TRP A 336 -19.29 1.27 -16.10
N THR A 337 -19.89 2.02 -17.01
CA THR A 337 -20.89 3.04 -16.68
C THR A 337 -22.22 2.44 -16.23
N GLN A 338 -22.74 1.43 -16.93
CA GLN A 338 -24.08 0.89 -16.66
C GLN A 338 -24.13 -0.08 -15.48
N HIS A 339 -23.11 -0.95 -15.34
CA HIS A 339 -23.12 -2.01 -14.32
C HIS A 339 -22.45 -1.58 -13.02
N TYR A 340 -21.40 -0.75 -13.11
CA TYR A 340 -20.62 -0.32 -11.95
C TYR A 340 -20.80 1.17 -11.61
N GLY A 341 -21.56 1.91 -12.42
CA GLY A 341 -21.78 3.34 -12.21
C GLY A 341 -20.48 4.14 -12.23
N ALA A 342 -19.52 3.76 -13.08
CA ALA A 342 -18.26 4.48 -13.23
C ALA A 342 -18.51 5.91 -13.71
N ASN A 343 -17.92 6.90 -13.04
CA ASN A 343 -17.92 8.29 -13.49
C ASN A 343 -16.82 8.53 -14.55
N ASP A 344 -16.80 9.71 -15.17
CA ASP A 344 -15.86 10.04 -16.25
C ASP A 344 -14.38 9.88 -15.83
N TYR A 345 -14.05 10.23 -14.59
CA TYR A 345 -12.71 10.07 -14.05
C TYR A 345 -12.33 8.59 -13.90
N GLU A 346 -13.22 7.77 -13.34
CA GLU A 346 -13.01 6.33 -13.21
C GLU A 346 -12.96 5.62 -14.57
N VAL A 347 -13.75 6.07 -15.55
CA VAL A 347 -13.66 5.57 -16.93
C VAL A 347 -12.29 5.86 -17.52
N GLN A 348 -11.74 7.05 -17.30
CA GLN A 348 -10.40 7.40 -17.77
C GLN A 348 -9.33 6.52 -17.10
N ASP A 349 -9.37 6.35 -15.78
CA ASP A 349 -8.50 5.44 -15.04
C ASP A 349 -8.56 4.01 -15.61
N LEU A 350 -9.77 3.51 -15.87
CA LEU A 350 -9.97 2.17 -16.44
C LEU A 350 -9.43 2.06 -17.85
N LEU A 351 -9.61 3.08 -18.69
CA LEU A 351 -9.06 3.14 -20.04
C LEU A 351 -7.52 3.11 -20.02
N ASP A 352 -6.89 3.89 -19.15
CA ASP A 352 -5.44 3.88 -18.97
C ASP A 352 -4.95 2.53 -18.43
N TYR A 353 -5.68 1.93 -17.49
CA TYR A 353 -5.36 0.61 -16.95
C TYR A 353 -5.48 -0.51 -17.99
N VAL A 354 -6.50 -0.52 -18.85
CA VAL A 354 -6.64 -1.59 -19.87
C VAL A 354 -5.82 -1.34 -21.12
N ARG A 355 -5.29 -0.12 -21.31
CA ARG A 355 -4.55 0.28 -22.50
C ARG A 355 -3.43 -0.71 -22.81
N THR A 356 -3.41 -1.16 -24.06
CA THR A 356 -2.24 -1.83 -24.64
C THR A 356 -1.51 -0.80 -25.48
N PRO A 357 -0.31 -0.33 -25.07
CA PRO A 357 0.38 0.73 -25.79
C PRO A 357 0.52 0.43 -27.28
N SER A 358 0.14 1.41 -28.11
CA SER A 358 0.44 1.44 -29.53
C SER A 358 0.79 2.86 -29.95
N ASP A 359 1.44 2.98 -31.11
CA ASP A 359 1.89 4.27 -31.66
C ASP A 359 1.33 4.50 -33.07
N PRO A 360 0.00 4.62 -33.20
CA PRO A 360 -0.63 4.78 -34.51
C PRO A 360 -0.27 6.11 -35.17
N ILE A 361 0.02 7.15 -34.39
CA ILE A 361 0.32 8.49 -34.91
C ILE A 361 1.69 8.49 -35.60
N ASN A 362 2.74 7.95 -34.97
CA ASN A 362 4.05 7.90 -35.63
C ASN A 362 4.03 7.01 -36.88
N GLN A 363 3.31 5.87 -36.84
CA GLN A 363 3.11 5.05 -38.04
C GLN A 363 2.52 5.87 -39.20
N LEU A 364 1.48 6.66 -38.93
CA LEU A 364 0.85 7.51 -39.95
C LEU A 364 1.74 8.66 -40.43
N LEU A 365 2.57 9.24 -39.56
CA LEU A 365 3.54 10.28 -39.92
C LEU A 365 4.63 9.73 -40.85
N ASP A 366 5.05 8.48 -40.61
CA ASP A 366 6.01 7.74 -41.44
C ASP A 366 5.38 7.16 -42.73
N ASN A 367 4.13 7.52 -43.03
CA ASN A 367 3.32 7.00 -44.15
C ASN A 367 3.08 5.48 -44.12
N HIS A 368 3.16 4.86 -42.95
CA HIS A 368 2.70 3.49 -42.71
C HIS A 368 1.21 3.47 -42.36
N ALA A 369 0.56 2.35 -42.64
CA ALA A 369 -0.82 2.14 -42.22
C ALA A 369 -0.87 1.77 -40.73
N ALA A 370 -1.75 2.42 -39.98
CA ALA A 370 -2.05 2.05 -38.59
C ALA A 370 -3.17 1.01 -38.57
N THR A 371 -2.89 -0.15 -37.97
CA THR A 371 -3.84 -1.27 -37.88
C THR A 371 -4.35 -1.39 -36.45
N THR A 372 -5.67 -1.40 -36.28
CA THR A 372 -6.32 -1.57 -34.97
C THR A 372 -7.29 -2.75 -35.01
N PRO A 373 -7.17 -3.75 -34.12
CA PRO A 373 -8.15 -4.82 -34.03
C PRO A 373 -9.52 -4.28 -33.60
N LEU A 374 -10.59 -4.83 -34.16
CA LEU A 374 -11.97 -4.40 -33.84
C LEU A 374 -12.76 -5.52 -33.18
N THR A 375 -13.65 -5.14 -32.26
CA THR A 375 -14.71 -6.02 -31.77
C THR A 375 -15.86 -5.98 -32.78
N ARG A 376 -15.99 -7.04 -33.58
CA ARG A 376 -17.04 -7.12 -34.62
C ARG A 376 -18.40 -7.33 -33.98
N LEU A 377 -19.39 -6.55 -34.42
CA LEU A 377 -20.79 -6.71 -34.01
C LEU A 377 -21.64 -7.43 -35.06
N VAL A 378 -21.17 -7.49 -36.32
CA VAL A 378 -21.84 -8.19 -37.42
C VAL A 378 -20.87 -9.15 -38.10
N ALA A 379 -21.12 -10.45 -37.95
CA ALA A 379 -20.35 -11.50 -38.60
C ALA A 379 -20.44 -11.37 -40.13
N GLY A 380 -19.34 -11.61 -40.85
CA GLY A 380 -19.32 -11.59 -42.31
C GLY A 380 -19.35 -10.22 -42.98
N THR A 381 -19.10 -9.12 -42.24
CA THR A 381 -18.98 -7.78 -42.87
C THR A 381 -17.81 -7.77 -43.87
N PRO A 382 -18.03 -7.44 -45.16
CA PRO A 382 -16.98 -7.48 -46.17
C PRO A 382 -15.95 -6.35 -46.00
N ASP A 383 -14.75 -6.55 -46.52
CA ASP A 383 -13.71 -5.53 -46.54
C ASP A 383 -14.12 -4.30 -47.36
N GLY A 384 -13.57 -3.12 -47.02
CA GLY A 384 -13.87 -1.88 -47.74
C GLY A 384 -13.94 -0.63 -46.85
N PRO A 385 -14.26 0.54 -47.44
CA PRO A 385 -14.28 1.81 -46.71
C PRO A 385 -15.31 1.81 -45.56
N VAL A 386 -14.97 2.51 -44.48
CA VAL A 386 -15.80 2.67 -43.28
C VAL A 386 -15.65 4.08 -42.71
N ASN A 387 -16.65 4.53 -41.97
CA ASN A 387 -16.61 5.77 -41.21
C ASN A 387 -16.39 5.46 -39.73
N VAL A 388 -15.44 6.13 -39.10
CA VAL A 388 -15.18 6.03 -37.65
C VAL A 388 -15.89 7.19 -36.95
N ALA A 389 -16.87 6.86 -36.11
CA ALA A 389 -17.64 7.83 -35.35
C ALA A 389 -17.04 8.01 -33.95
N ARG A 390 -16.77 9.26 -33.59
CA ARG A 390 -16.27 9.66 -32.27
C ARG A 390 -17.28 9.31 -31.15
N PRO A 391 -16.79 9.18 -29.90
CA PRO A 391 -17.65 9.08 -28.71
C PRO A 391 -18.60 10.29 -28.61
N SER A 392 -19.76 10.08 -28.00
CA SER A 392 -20.71 11.14 -27.64
C SER A 392 -21.39 10.78 -26.32
N GLU A 393 -22.09 11.70 -25.66
CA GLU A 393 -22.82 11.41 -24.41
C GLU A 393 -23.75 10.19 -24.54
N ARG A 394 -24.51 10.10 -25.65
CA ARG A 394 -25.40 8.96 -25.90
C ARG A 394 -24.69 7.64 -26.18
N TYR A 395 -23.41 7.69 -26.52
CA TYR A 395 -22.64 6.55 -27.02
C TYR A 395 -21.15 6.77 -26.75
N PRO A 396 -20.66 6.35 -25.57
CA PRO A 396 -19.32 6.69 -25.11
C PRO A 396 -18.20 5.92 -25.82
N THR A 397 -18.54 5.02 -26.74
CA THR A 397 -17.59 4.17 -27.47
C THR A 397 -17.33 4.66 -28.90
N ILE A 398 -16.08 4.50 -29.38
CA ILE A 398 -15.74 4.70 -30.79
C ILE A 398 -16.38 3.59 -31.64
N ARG A 399 -17.18 4.01 -32.63
CA ARG A 399 -17.98 3.10 -33.47
C ARG A 399 -17.55 3.14 -34.92
N VAL A 400 -17.38 1.96 -35.51
CA VAL A 400 -17.13 1.80 -36.94
C VAL A 400 -18.45 1.58 -37.65
N ARG A 401 -18.73 2.40 -38.67
CA ARG A 401 -19.99 2.44 -39.40
C ARG A 401 -19.77 2.26 -40.90
N ARG A 402 -20.71 1.57 -41.55
CA ARG A 402 -20.87 1.53 -43.01
C ARG A 402 -22.34 1.75 -43.35
N ASP A 403 -22.61 2.60 -44.34
CA ASP A 403 -23.98 2.94 -44.77
C ASP A 403 -24.91 3.31 -43.60
N ARG A 404 -24.39 4.10 -42.66
CA ARG A 404 -25.04 4.51 -41.39
C ARG A 404 -25.36 3.39 -40.40
N ARG A 405 -25.02 2.12 -40.70
CA ARG A 405 -25.14 0.99 -39.77
C ARG A 405 -23.84 0.78 -39.01
N ARG A 406 -23.94 0.46 -37.71
CA ARG A 406 -22.79 0.08 -36.88
C ARG A 406 -22.36 -1.35 -37.24
N VAL A 407 -21.10 -1.52 -37.63
CA VAL A 407 -20.53 -2.82 -38.02
C VAL A 407 -19.56 -3.37 -36.99
N ALA A 408 -18.86 -2.50 -36.27
CA ALA A 408 -17.91 -2.87 -35.22
C ALA A 408 -17.69 -1.73 -34.21
N THR A 409 -16.98 -2.04 -33.13
CA THR A 409 -16.52 -1.09 -32.11
C THR A 409 -15.03 -1.25 -31.88
N VAL A 410 -14.36 -0.17 -31.51
CA VAL A 410 -12.97 -0.21 -31.07
C VAL A 410 -12.94 -0.82 -29.66
N PRO A 411 -12.08 -1.82 -29.38
CA PRO A 411 -11.98 -2.41 -28.05
C PRO A 411 -11.43 -1.40 -27.03
N ALA A 412 -11.71 -1.61 -25.75
CA ALA A 412 -11.38 -0.65 -24.69
C ALA A 412 -9.86 -0.41 -24.56
N ASP A 413 -9.05 -1.45 -24.74
CA ASP A 413 -7.58 -1.44 -24.68
C ASP A 413 -6.91 -0.63 -25.79
N ARG A 414 -7.62 -0.31 -26.87
CA ARG A 414 -7.16 0.53 -28.00
C ARG A 414 -7.89 1.87 -28.08
N HIS A 415 -8.83 2.12 -27.17
CA HIS A 415 -9.74 3.25 -27.27
C HIS A 415 -9.01 4.60 -27.23
N LEU A 416 -8.09 4.77 -26.28
CA LEU A 416 -7.31 6.01 -26.13
C LEU A 416 -6.40 6.28 -27.33
N ASP A 417 -5.73 5.24 -27.86
CA ASP A 417 -4.82 5.38 -28.99
C ASP A 417 -5.57 5.77 -30.28
N VAL A 418 -6.74 5.17 -30.52
CA VAL A 418 -7.59 5.54 -31.66
C VAL A 418 -8.19 6.93 -31.47
N LEU A 419 -8.59 7.31 -30.25
CA LEU A 419 -9.09 8.66 -29.99
C LEU A 419 -8.02 9.71 -30.27
N ALA A 420 -6.80 9.50 -29.76
CA ALA A 420 -5.65 10.37 -30.02
C ALA A 420 -5.33 10.46 -31.52
N MET A 421 -5.40 9.34 -32.25
CA MET A 421 -5.25 9.33 -33.71
C MET A 421 -6.32 10.18 -34.40
N LEU A 422 -7.60 10.06 -34.00
CA LEU A 422 -8.71 10.84 -34.56
C LEU A 422 -8.63 12.34 -34.20
N ASP A 423 -7.95 12.69 -33.11
CA ASP A 423 -7.78 14.05 -32.63
C ASP A 423 -6.44 14.68 -33.07
N SER A 424 -5.59 13.92 -33.78
CA SER A 424 -4.28 14.36 -34.29
C SER A 424 -4.35 15.49 -35.33
N GLY A 425 -5.53 15.73 -35.92
CA GLY A 425 -5.72 16.71 -37.00
C GLY A 425 -5.22 16.24 -38.38
N LEU A 426 -4.77 14.99 -38.51
CA LEU A 426 -4.42 14.39 -39.80
C LEU A 426 -5.68 14.13 -40.65
N ASP A 427 -5.56 14.22 -41.99
CA ASP A 427 -6.60 13.75 -42.90
C ASP A 427 -6.47 12.23 -43.07
N LEU A 428 -7.45 11.49 -42.58
CA LEU A 428 -7.40 10.04 -42.43
C LEU A 428 -8.42 9.34 -43.33
N ASP A 429 -7.99 8.28 -43.99
CA ASP A 429 -8.85 7.32 -44.67
C ASP A 429 -8.90 6.01 -43.88
N HIS A 430 -10.11 5.49 -43.67
CA HIS A 430 -10.37 4.31 -42.86
C HIS A 430 -10.99 3.19 -43.68
N ARG A 431 -10.44 1.98 -43.56
CA ARG A 431 -10.94 0.78 -44.24
C ARG A 431 -11.01 -0.38 -43.25
N LEU A 432 -12.02 -1.22 -43.43
CA LEU A 432 -12.08 -2.53 -42.79
C LEU A 432 -11.32 -3.53 -43.66
N HIS A 433 -10.36 -4.23 -43.08
CA HIS A 433 -9.65 -5.34 -43.73
C HIS A 433 -9.47 -6.48 -42.74
N ASN A 434 -9.96 -7.68 -43.07
CA ASN A 434 -9.85 -8.87 -42.23
C ASN A 434 -10.32 -8.68 -40.77
N GLY A 435 -11.17 -7.69 -40.48
CA GLY A 435 -11.68 -7.41 -39.13
C GLY A 435 -10.87 -6.42 -38.34
N GLU A 436 -9.89 -5.80 -38.97
CA GLU A 436 -9.08 -4.74 -38.42
C GLU A 436 -9.46 -3.43 -39.10
N LEU A 437 -9.36 -2.34 -38.34
CA LEU A 437 -9.41 -0.99 -38.85
C LEU A 437 -8.01 -0.65 -39.39
N VAL A 438 -7.89 -0.54 -40.70
CA VAL A 438 -6.69 -0.04 -41.36
C VAL A 438 -6.89 1.45 -41.63
N THR A 439 -6.05 2.28 -41.02
CA THR A 439 -6.07 3.73 -41.18
C THR A 439 -4.81 4.18 -41.93
N THR A 440 -4.99 5.03 -42.94
CA THR A 440 -3.90 5.62 -43.72
C THR A 440 -4.07 7.12 -43.80
N ARG A 441 -2.97 7.87 -43.85
CA ARG A 441 -3.02 9.31 -44.15
C ARG A 441 -3.44 9.51 -45.59
N ARG A 442 -4.42 10.38 -45.86
CA ARG A 442 -4.78 10.72 -47.23
C ARG A 442 -3.62 11.46 -47.89
N ALA A 443 -3.18 10.97 -49.05
CA ALA A 443 -2.23 11.70 -49.87
C ALA A 443 -2.90 12.97 -50.40
N ARG A 444 -2.25 14.13 -50.20
CA ARG A 444 -2.71 15.40 -50.78
C ARG A 444 -2.51 15.42 -52.29
#